data_AF-A0A3M7PV13-F1
#
_entry.id   AF-A0A3M7PV13-F1
#
_cell.length_a   1.000
_cell.length_b   1.000
_cell.length_c   1.000
_cell.angle_alpha   90.00
_cell.angle_beta   90.00
_cell.angle_gamma   90.00
#
_symmetry.space_group_name_H-M   'P 1'
#
loop_
_entity.id
_entity.type
_entity.pdbx_description
1 polymer ?
#
loop_
_entity_poly.entity_id
_entity_poly.type
_entity_poly.pdbx_seq_one_letter_code
_entity_poly.pdbx_strand_id
1 'polypeptide(L)'
;MIFCSNISVSFDFFVLPVPAYIQRNTVIGHWLTKDEDYAFAFNALKKAVLEFHGVDFKPKYLVADAAQATSNGFGLALGFKPVRIMCWYHMKTKVEDALSKVTKNHRDQLLNEIVIMQQFMSKDVFE
;
A
#
# COMPACT_ATOMS: atom_id res chain seq x y z
N MET A 1 -7.02 -6.17 -3.96
CA MET A 1 -7.02 -4.78 -3.46
C MET A 1 -5.63 -4.47 -2.92
N ILE A 2 -4.90 -3.60 -3.61
CA ILE A 2 -3.52 -3.23 -3.31
C ILE A 2 -3.59 -1.79 -2.75
N PHE A 3 -3.03 -1.54 -1.57
CA PHE A 3 -2.85 -0.18 -1.07
C PHE A 3 -1.39 0.22 -1.33
N CYS A 4 -1.16 1.39 -1.92
CA CYS A 4 0.19 1.94 -2.06
C CYS A 4 0.13 3.42 -1.64
N SER A 5 0.61 3.70 -0.43
CA SER A 5 0.69 5.02 0.20
C SER A 5 1.93 5.76 -0.29
N ASN A 6 1.85 6.54 -1.37
CA ASN A 6 1.80 8.02 -1.28
C ASN A 6 0.95 8.67 -2.39
N ILE A 7 -0.26 8.13 -2.63
CA ILE A 7 -1.10 8.34 -3.82
C ILE A 7 -0.53 7.59 -5.03
N SER A 8 -0.54 6.25 -4.97
CA SER A 8 -0.55 5.45 -6.18
C SER A 8 -1.61 4.35 -6.08
N VAL A 9 -2.68 4.68 -6.76
CA VAL A 9 -3.86 3.89 -7.12
C VAL A 9 -3.47 2.47 -7.54
N SER A 10 -4.11 1.47 -6.94
CA SER A 10 -4.41 0.20 -7.62
C SER A 10 -5.89 -0.09 -7.40
N PHE A 11 -6.67 0.78 -8.06
CA PHE A 11 -8.10 0.70 -8.27
C PHE A 11 -8.38 -0.26 -9.44
N ASP A 12 -7.98 -1.51 -9.30
CA ASP A 12 -8.43 -2.53 -10.24
C ASP A 12 -9.53 -3.34 -9.55
N PHE A 13 -10.71 -2.71 -9.36
CA PHE A 13 -12.04 -3.29 -9.66
C PHE A 13 -13.26 -2.51 -9.14
N PHE A 14 -13.14 -1.60 -8.16
CA PHE A 14 -14.32 -0.91 -7.63
C PHE A 14 -13.98 0.43 -6.99
N VAL A 15 -13.98 1.51 -7.78
CA VAL A 15 -14.32 2.84 -7.27
C VAL A 15 -15.24 3.51 -8.28
N LEU A 16 -16.53 3.51 -7.96
CA LEU A 16 -17.45 4.54 -8.42
C LEU A 16 -16.86 5.89 -8.02
N PRO A 17 -16.98 6.94 -8.84
CA PRO A 17 -16.29 8.22 -8.62
C PRO A 17 -16.66 8.78 -7.24
N VAL A 18 -15.79 8.56 -6.25
CA VAL A 18 -15.86 9.28 -4.98
C VAL A 18 -15.44 10.71 -5.33
N PRO A 19 -16.31 11.72 -5.15
CA PRO A 19 -15.97 13.07 -5.51
C PRO A 19 -14.68 13.48 -4.80
N ALA A 20 -13.84 14.22 -5.52
CA ALA A 20 -12.53 14.73 -5.13
C ALA A 20 -12.58 15.73 -3.95
N TYR A 21 -13.26 15.37 -2.87
CA TYR A 21 -13.50 16.17 -1.68
C TYR A 21 -13.13 15.38 -0.42
N ILE A 22 -11.91 14.85 -0.39
CA ILE A 22 -11.15 14.78 0.86
C ILE A 22 -10.02 15.79 0.71
N GLN A 23 -10.41 17.06 0.49
CA GLN A 23 -9.53 18.17 0.80
C GLN A 23 -9.46 18.28 2.32
N ARG A 24 -8.24 18.53 2.82
CA ARG A 24 -7.80 18.55 4.23
C ARG A 24 -8.50 19.57 5.15
N ASN A 25 -9.74 19.99 4.91
CA ASN A 25 -10.36 21.15 5.57
C ASN A 25 -11.77 20.92 6.14
N THR A 26 -12.04 19.74 6.68
CA THR A 26 -13.17 19.52 7.61
C THR A 26 -12.67 18.66 8.76
N VAL A 27 -12.65 19.03 10.04
CA VAL A 27 -13.09 20.20 10.82
C VAL A 27 -12.43 19.97 12.21
N ILE A 28 -11.91 21.02 12.86
CA ILE A 28 -11.58 21.14 14.31
C ILE A 28 -10.40 20.29 14.85
N GLY A 29 -9.24 20.94 14.97
CA GLY A 29 -8.33 20.90 16.13
C GLY A 29 -8.14 19.61 16.94
N HIS A 30 -7.95 18.44 16.31
CA HIS A 30 -7.70 17.19 17.03
C HIS A 30 -6.39 16.51 16.62
N TRP A 31 -5.60 16.17 17.63
CA TRP A 31 -4.26 15.58 17.57
C TRP A 31 -4.31 14.08 17.27
N LEU A 32 -4.89 13.68 16.13
CA LEU A 32 -4.87 12.27 15.75
C LEU A 32 -3.43 11.83 15.46
N THR A 33 -3.08 10.67 16.00
CA THR A 33 -1.85 9.99 15.65
C THR A 33 -1.96 9.44 14.21
N LYS A 34 -0.83 9.25 13.53
CA LYS A 34 -0.83 8.68 12.17
C LYS A 34 -1.58 7.34 12.10
N ASP A 35 -1.56 6.57 13.18
CA ASP A 35 -2.24 5.28 13.29
C ASP A 35 -3.76 5.45 13.24
N GLU A 36 -4.30 6.48 13.91
CA GLU A 36 -5.72 6.79 13.94
C GLU A 36 -6.21 7.35 12.60
N ASP A 37 -5.39 8.13 11.90
CA ASP A 37 -5.71 8.59 10.53
C ASP A 37 -5.87 7.40 9.56
N TYR A 38 -4.96 6.42 9.62
CA TYR A 38 -5.09 5.20 8.82
C TYR A 38 -6.29 4.37 9.26
N ALA A 39 -6.57 4.27 10.56
CA ALA A 39 -7.75 3.56 11.06
C ALA A 39 -9.05 4.18 10.55
N PHE A 40 -9.15 5.52 10.53
CA PHE A 40 -10.28 6.23 9.95
C PHE A 40 -10.46 5.88 8.47
N ALA A 41 -9.39 5.92 7.68
CA ALA A 41 -9.44 5.56 6.25
C ALA A 41 -9.90 4.11 6.02
N PHE A 42 -9.38 3.15 6.79
CA PHE A 42 -9.78 1.75 6.69
C PHE A 42 -11.23 1.51 7.12
N ASN A 43 -11.72 2.22 8.14
CA ASN A 43 -13.12 2.16 8.56
C ASN A 43 -14.06 2.72 7.48
N ALA A 44 -13.70 3.84 6.86
CA ALA A 44 -14.46 4.42 5.75
C ALA A 44 -14.55 3.44 4.57
N LEU A 45 -13.43 2.79 4.22
CA LEU A 45 -13.39 1.77 3.18
C LEU A 45 -14.26 0.54 3.53
N LYS A 46 -14.13 0.01 4.75
CA LYS A 46 -14.93 -1.12 5.24
C LYS A 46 -16.42 -0.83 5.09
N LYS A 47 -16.84 0.37 5.50
CA LYS A 47 -18.22 0.84 5.37
C LYS A 47 -18.65 0.94 3.91
N ALA A 48 -17.83 1.55 3.05
CA ALA A 48 -18.14 1.67 1.62
C ALA A 48 -18.28 0.30 0.93
N VAL A 49 -17.37 -0.64 1.20
CA VAL A 49 -17.45 -1.99 0.61
C VAL A 49 -18.71 -2.73 1.07
N LEU A 50 -19.06 -2.60 2.35
CA LEU A 50 -20.30 -3.18 2.87
C LEU A 50 -21.54 -2.55 2.22
N GLU A 51 -21.57 -1.22 2.07
CA GLU A 51 -22.70 -0.50 1.48
C GLU A 51 -22.88 -0.77 -0.02
N PHE A 52 -21.79 -0.76 -0.81
CA PHE A 52 -21.87 -0.90 -2.27
C PHE A 52 -21.86 -2.34 -2.75
N HIS A 53 -21.26 -3.27 -1.98
CA HIS A 53 -21.12 -4.67 -2.39
C HIS A 53 -21.85 -5.65 -1.49
N GLY A 54 -22.35 -5.24 -0.32
CA GLY A 54 -22.95 -6.15 0.66
C GLY A 54 -21.97 -7.17 1.22
N VAL A 55 -20.67 -6.97 1.02
CA VAL A 55 -19.60 -7.89 1.42
C VAL A 55 -18.90 -7.34 2.66
N ASP A 56 -18.73 -8.19 3.66
CA ASP A 56 -17.91 -7.87 4.82
C ASP A 56 -16.43 -7.80 4.43
N PHE A 57 -15.84 -6.60 4.56
CA PHE A 57 -14.48 -6.33 4.13
C PHE A 57 -13.46 -6.92 5.12
N LYS A 58 -12.92 -8.11 4.79
CA LYS A 58 -11.93 -8.85 5.60
C LYS A 58 -10.70 -9.26 4.78
N PRO A 59 -9.86 -8.32 4.33
CA PRO A 59 -8.66 -8.66 3.57
C PRO A 59 -7.61 -9.37 4.43
N LYS A 60 -7.04 -10.46 3.91
CA LYS A 60 -5.92 -11.17 4.58
C LYS A 60 -4.57 -10.46 4.38
N TYR A 61 -4.38 -9.86 3.21
CA TYR A 61 -3.14 -9.25 2.79
C TYR A 61 -3.28 -7.74 2.72
N LEU A 62 -2.28 -7.03 3.26
CA LEU A 62 -2.15 -5.58 3.10
C LEU A 62 -0.89 -5.34 2.27
N VAL A 63 -1.07 -4.98 1.01
CA VAL A 63 0.02 -4.34 0.26
C VAL A 63 0.06 -2.90 0.74
N ALA A 64 1.22 -2.41 1.18
CA ALA A 64 1.41 -1.03 1.65
C ALA A 64 2.89 -0.66 1.60
N ASP A 65 3.23 0.59 1.94
CA ASP A 65 4.61 0.96 2.21
C ASP A 65 5.13 0.33 3.53
N ALA A 66 6.39 0.60 3.90
CA ALA A 66 6.98 0.03 5.12
C ALA A 66 6.51 0.72 6.42
N ALA A 67 5.66 1.74 6.33
CA ALA A 67 5.17 2.48 7.49
C ALA A 67 4.43 1.59 8.49
N GLN A 68 4.90 1.59 9.73
CA GLN A 68 4.27 0.83 10.80
C GLN A 68 2.87 1.35 11.16
N ALA A 69 2.66 2.66 11.01
CA ALA A 69 1.38 3.32 11.27
C ALA A 69 0.24 2.75 10.42
N THR A 70 0.51 2.37 9.16
CA THR A 70 -0.47 1.72 8.30
C THR A 70 -0.83 0.32 8.82
N SER A 71 0.18 -0.42 9.31
CA SER A 71 0.06 -1.62 10.16
C SER A 71 -0.97 -1.49 11.28
N ASN A 72 -0.72 -0.48 12.10
CA ASN A 72 -1.46 -0.27 13.33
C ASN A 72 -2.88 0.20 13.01
N GLY A 73 -3.06 1.16 12.11
CA GLY A 73 -4.37 1.64 11.69
C GLY A 73 -5.24 0.55 11.07
N PHE A 74 -4.66 -0.35 10.26
CA PHE A 74 -5.37 -1.52 9.76
C PHE A 74 -5.87 -2.40 10.92
N GLY A 75 -4.99 -2.69 11.88
CA GLY A 75 -5.33 -3.48 13.06
C GLY A 75 -6.43 -2.86 13.90
N LEU A 76 -6.39 -1.54 14.09
CA LEU A 76 -7.41 -0.78 14.81
C LEU A 76 -8.78 -0.83 14.13
N ALA A 77 -8.83 -0.73 12.79
CA ALA A 77 -10.07 -0.72 12.04
C ALA A 77 -10.71 -2.11 11.86
N LEU A 78 -9.89 -3.14 11.65
CA LEU A 78 -10.35 -4.48 11.26
C LEU A 78 -10.29 -5.50 12.41
N GLY A 79 -9.61 -5.17 13.51
CA GLY A 79 -9.51 -6.03 14.70
C GLY A 79 -8.50 -7.17 14.56
N PHE A 80 -7.69 -7.20 13.50
CA PHE A 80 -6.65 -8.21 13.29
C PHE A 80 -5.43 -7.61 12.57
N LYS A 81 -4.25 -8.22 12.78
CA LYS A 81 -3.03 -7.78 12.08
C LYS A 81 -3.01 -8.32 10.65
N PRO A 82 -2.62 -7.50 9.65
CA PRO A 82 -2.51 -7.97 8.28
C PRO A 82 -1.24 -8.78 8.06
N VAL A 83 -1.26 -9.67 7.07
CA VAL A 83 -0.03 -10.12 6.42
C VAL A 83 0.41 -9.00 5.48
N ARG A 84 1.46 -8.26 5.87
CA ARG A 84 1.95 -7.13 5.08
C ARG A 84 2.81 -7.61 3.92
N ILE A 85 2.54 -7.08 2.73
CA ILE A 85 3.38 -7.23 1.55
C ILE A 85 3.90 -5.83 1.20
N MET A 86 5.21 -5.71 1.01
CA MET A 86 5.82 -4.46 0.60
C MET A 86 5.33 -4.09 -0.82
N CYS A 87 4.74 -2.91 -0.99
CA CYS A 87 4.34 -2.43 -2.31
C CYS A 87 5.56 -2.35 -3.24
N TRP A 88 5.47 -3.00 -4.41
CA TRP A 88 6.55 -3.06 -5.40
C TRP A 88 7.08 -1.69 -5.79
N TYR A 89 6.18 -0.71 -6.01
CA TYR A 89 6.59 0.66 -6.34
C TYR A 89 7.52 1.26 -5.27
N HIS A 90 7.12 1.19 -3.99
CA HIS A 90 7.95 1.69 -2.89
C HIS A 90 9.24 0.90 -2.73
N MET A 91 9.22 -0.41 -2.98
CA MET A 91 10.43 -1.21 -2.99
C MET A 91 11.38 -0.73 -4.10
N LYS A 92 10.87 -0.58 -5.32
CA LYS A 92 11.63 -0.15 -6.50
C LYS A 92 12.26 1.22 -6.28
N THR A 93 11.48 2.20 -5.82
CA THR A 93 12.01 3.54 -5.51
C THR A 93 13.11 3.48 -4.46
N LYS A 94 12.94 2.69 -3.38
CA LYS A 94 14.00 2.54 -2.37
C LYS A 94 15.27 1.88 -2.91
N VAL A 95 15.12 0.91 -3.81
CA VAL A 95 16.27 0.28 -4.49
C VAL A 95 16.97 1.28 -5.40
N GLU A 96 16.21 2.04 -6.20
CA GLU A 96 16.75 3.10 -7.07
C GLU A 96 17.49 4.18 -6.26
N ASP A 97 16.92 4.59 -5.13
CA ASP A 97 17.54 5.55 -4.20
C ASP A 97 18.84 5.00 -3.60
N ALA A 98 18.86 3.72 -3.21
CA ALA A 98 20.07 3.07 -2.69
C ALA A 98 21.17 2.97 -3.77
N LEU A 99 20.79 2.76 -5.02
CA LEU A 99 21.70 2.71 -6.17
C LEU A 99 22.01 4.08 -6.77
N SER A 100 21.49 5.18 -6.21
CA SER A 100 21.68 6.54 -6.74
C SER A 100 23.15 6.95 -6.87
N LYS A 101 24.02 6.40 -6.01
CA LYS A 101 25.47 6.66 -5.99
C LYS A 101 26.27 5.74 -6.91
N VAL A 102 25.62 4.76 -7.53
CA VAL A 102 26.26 3.81 -8.46
C VAL A 102 26.30 4.44 -9.85
N THR A 103 27.38 4.18 -10.60
CA THR A 103 27.50 4.60 -12.00
C THR A 103 26.32 4.11 -12.82
N LYS A 104 25.78 4.95 -13.71
CA LYS A 104 24.57 4.67 -14.51
C LYS A 104 24.56 3.27 -15.14
N ASN A 105 25.64 2.88 -15.82
CA ASN A 105 25.71 1.58 -16.50
C ASN A 105 25.53 0.39 -15.54
N HIS A 106 26.22 0.39 -14.40
CA HIS A 106 26.08 -0.67 -13.39
C HIS A 106 24.73 -0.62 -12.68
N ARG A 107 24.18 0.56 -12.42
CA ARG A 107 22.84 0.71 -11.83
C ARG A 107 21.77 0.10 -12.74
N ASP A 108 21.82 0.40 -14.03
CA ASP A 108 20.83 -0.07 -14.99
C ASP A 108 20.92 -1.61 -15.15
N GLN A 109 22.13 -2.19 -15.08
CA GLN A 109 22.34 -3.65 -15.01
C GLN A 109 21.71 -4.27 -13.76
N LEU A 110 22.01 -3.73 -12.56
CA LEU A 110 21.47 -4.23 -11.30
C LEU A 110 19.93 -4.14 -11.24
N LEU A 111 19.35 -3.03 -11.72
CA LEU A 111 17.89 -2.89 -11.77
C LEU A 111 17.26 -3.92 -12.71
N ASN A 112 17.89 -4.20 -13.86
CA ASN A 112 17.41 -5.22 -14.77
C ASN A 112 17.47 -6.62 -14.15
N GLU A 113 18.56 -6.97 -13.49
CA GLU A 113 18.69 -8.24 -12.76
C GLU A 113 17.62 -8.40 -11.67
N ILE A 114 17.36 -7.34 -10.90
CA ILE A 114 16.31 -7.34 -9.87
C ILE A 114 14.93 -7.59 -10.49
N VAL A 115 14.61 -6.94 -11.61
CA VAL A 115 13.33 -7.14 -12.32
C VAL A 115 13.21 -8.57 -12.84
N ILE A 116 14.27 -9.11 -13.46
CA ILE A 116 14.30 -10.48 -13.97
C ILE A 116 14.08 -11.49 -12.84
N MET A 117 14.80 -11.33 -11.72
CA MET A 117 14.64 -12.19 -10.54
C MET A 117 13.20 -12.22 -10.01
N GLN A 118 12.49 -11.10 -10.09
CA GLN A 118 11.10 -11.01 -9.63
C GLN A 118 10.05 -11.53 -10.61
N GLN A 119 10.41 -11.72 -11.89
CA GLN A 119 9.52 -12.32 -12.89
C GLN A 119 9.52 -13.84 -12.85
N PHE A 120 10.52 -14.46 -12.20
CA PHE A 120 10.54 -15.90 -12.00
C PHE A 120 9.45 -16.32 -11.02
N MET A 121 8.50 -17.11 -11.52
CA MET A 121 7.40 -17.67 -10.73
C MET A 121 7.62 -19.14 -10.32
N SER A 122 8.67 -19.79 -10.81
CA SER A 122 9.00 -21.17 -10.44
C SER A 122 10.05 -21.19 -9.32
N LYS A 123 9.83 -22.08 -8.33
CA LYS A 123 10.78 -22.33 -7.25
C LYS A 123 12.09 -22.95 -7.76
N ASP A 124 12.00 -23.72 -8.83
CA ASP A 124 13.09 -24.51 -9.41
C ASP A 124 14.25 -23.67 -9.99
N VAL A 125 14.11 -22.35 -10.06
CA VAL A 125 15.16 -21.44 -10.55
C VAL A 125 16.15 -21.05 -9.44
N PHE A 126 15.82 -21.32 -8.18
CA PHE A 126 16.62 -20.94 -7.02
C PHE A 126 17.16 -22.14 -6.21
N GLU A 127 16.99 -23.36 -6.73
CA GLU A 127 17.62 -24.61 -6.23
C GLU A 127 18.86 -24.96 -7.06
#